data_AF-A0A954C063-F1
#
_entry.id   AF-A0A954C063-F1
#
_cell.length_a   1.000
_cell.length_b   1.000
_cell.length_c   1.000
_cell.angle_alpha   90.00
_cell.angle_beta   90.00
_cell.angle_gamma   90.00
#
_symmetry.space_group_name_H-M   'P 1'
#
loop_
_entity.id
_entity.type
_entity.pdbx_description
1 polymer ?
#
loop_
_entity_poly.entity_id
_entity_poly.type
_entity_poly.pdbx_seq_one_letter_code
_entity_poly.pdbx_strand_id
1 'polypeptide(L)'
;MRKLAIAVLCAALFLLLAQPRPAIADNNFGITPEKKLAKTLEELADVCFECGDTAKGKGLYTYARSYFNYGLMYDPDHKKIRKTMGYKKKKGEWTLEEDMVPLTDKINEAKRDELTRKLWIDTETIRQKAANELLEFVKDSELDLQQRMLALWHAARFDPNNREVLKATRSSTSETSYRHQLDDQADTNRIVWIQRAQKGEK
;
A
#
# COMPACT_ATOMS: atom_id res chain seq x y z
N MET A 1 -32.32 -49.53 -31.18
CA MET A 1 -31.04 -49.21 -30.52
C MET A 1 -30.59 -47.77 -30.84
N ARG A 2 -31.27 -46.73 -30.34
CA ARG A 2 -30.90 -45.31 -30.64
C ARG A 2 -31.31 -44.29 -29.56
N LYS A 3 -31.56 -44.71 -28.31
CA LYS A 3 -32.04 -43.81 -27.23
C LYS A 3 -31.42 -44.07 -25.86
N LEU A 4 -30.17 -44.51 -25.80
CA LEU A 4 -29.50 -44.84 -24.52
C LEU A 4 -28.05 -44.30 -24.42
N ALA A 5 -27.64 -43.41 -25.33
CA ALA A 5 -26.26 -42.90 -25.37
C ALA A 5 -26.12 -41.40 -24.99
N ILE A 6 -27.21 -40.71 -24.65
CA ILE A 6 -27.18 -39.24 -24.39
C ILE A 6 -27.24 -38.92 -22.88
N ALA A 7 -27.71 -39.84 -22.03
CA ALA A 7 -27.82 -39.58 -20.59
C ALA A 7 -26.49 -39.68 -19.83
N VAL A 8 -25.47 -40.36 -20.38
CA VAL A 8 -24.18 -40.57 -19.70
C VAL A 8 -23.19 -39.41 -19.93
N LEU A 9 -23.36 -38.62 -20.98
CA LEU A 9 -22.45 -37.50 -21.27
C LEU A 9 -22.72 -36.24 -20.42
N CYS A 10 -23.96 -36.01 -19.96
CA CYS A 10 -24.28 -34.83 -19.14
C CYS A 10 -23.88 -34.98 -17.66
N ALA A 11 -23.79 -36.22 -17.13
CA ALA A 11 -23.37 -36.46 -15.76
C ALA A 11 -21.84 -36.32 -15.56
N ALA A 12 -21.04 -36.57 -16.62
CA ALA A 12 -19.59 -36.41 -16.57
C ALA A 12 -19.14 -34.93 -16.61
N LEU A 13 -19.94 -34.04 -17.20
CA LEU A 13 -19.60 -32.61 -17.27
C LEU A 13 -19.82 -31.87 -15.94
N PHE A 14 -20.77 -32.32 -15.11
CA PHE A 14 -21.01 -31.73 -13.79
C PHE A 14 -20.00 -32.18 -12.72
N LEU A 15 -19.37 -33.34 -12.88
CA LEU A 15 -18.31 -33.82 -11.97
C LEU A 15 -16.93 -33.18 -12.24
N LEU A 16 -16.72 -32.58 -13.41
CA LEU A 16 -15.50 -31.85 -13.74
C LEU A 16 -15.52 -30.38 -13.26
N LEU A 17 -16.70 -29.81 -13.00
CA LEU A 17 -16.85 -28.48 -12.40
C LEU A 17 -16.80 -28.48 -10.86
N ALA A 18 -16.90 -29.67 -10.25
CA ALA A 18 -16.82 -29.88 -8.81
C ALA A 18 -15.44 -30.42 -8.37
N GLN A 19 -14.39 -30.23 -9.18
CA GLN A 19 -13.03 -30.41 -8.67
C GLN A 19 -12.82 -29.34 -7.60
N PRO A 20 -12.58 -29.69 -6.31
CA PRO A 20 -12.08 -28.72 -5.36
C PRO A 20 -10.84 -28.11 -6.00
N ARG A 21 -10.79 -26.77 -6.08
CA ARG A 21 -9.55 -26.08 -6.48
C ARG A 21 -8.41 -26.78 -5.72
N PRO A 22 -7.32 -27.17 -6.40
CA PRO A 22 -6.17 -27.68 -5.66
C PRO A 22 -5.93 -26.66 -4.56
N ALA A 23 -6.03 -27.11 -3.30
CA ALA A 23 -5.61 -26.32 -2.19
C ALA A 23 -4.16 -26.00 -2.54
N ILE A 24 -3.93 -24.76 -2.99
CA ILE A 24 -2.60 -24.20 -3.02
C ILE A 24 -2.16 -24.42 -1.58
N ALA A 25 -1.19 -25.32 -1.39
CA ALA A 25 -0.58 -25.54 -0.11
C ALA A 25 -0.03 -24.18 0.28
N ASP A 26 -0.81 -23.42 1.04
CA ASP A 26 -0.40 -22.15 1.57
C ASP A 26 0.68 -22.52 2.57
N ASN A 27 1.93 -22.42 2.15
CA ASN A 27 3.10 -22.60 3.00
C ASN A 27 3.14 -21.55 4.14
N ASN A 28 2.09 -20.73 4.28
CA ASN A 28 1.87 -19.73 5.32
C ASN A 28 0.92 -20.23 6.43
N PHE A 29 1.09 -21.45 6.94
CA PHE A 29 0.42 -21.88 8.17
C PHE A 29 0.67 -20.82 9.29
N GLY A 30 -0.36 -20.01 9.59
CA GLY A 30 -0.33 -18.99 10.66
C GLY A 30 -0.24 -17.51 10.24
N ILE A 31 -0.21 -17.19 8.93
CA ILE A 31 -0.28 -15.80 8.46
C ILE A 31 -1.70 -15.47 8.04
N THR A 32 -2.43 -14.78 8.92
CA THR A 32 -3.80 -14.32 8.66
C THR A 32 -3.80 -13.18 7.63
N PRO A 33 -4.93 -12.92 6.94
CA PRO A 33 -5.07 -11.79 6.01
C PRO A 33 -4.63 -10.45 6.62
N GLU A 34 -4.89 -10.23 7.91
CA GLU A 34 -4.49 -9.01 8.64
C GLU A 34 -2.97 -8.89 8.74
N LYS A 35 -2.27 -9.99 9.01
CA LYS A 35 -0.79 -10.00 9.03
C LYS A 35 -0.22 -9.76 7.64
N LYS A 36 -0.85 -10.28 6.59
CA LYS A 36 -0.47 -10.00 5.19
C LYS A 36 -0.64 -8.51 4.89
N LEU A 37 -1.79 -7.91 5.24
CA LEU A 37 -2.04 -6.48 5.08
C LEU A 37 -1.04 -5.62 5.87
N ALA A 38 -0.79 -5.92 7.14
CA ALA A 38 0.16 -5.18 7.96
C ALA A 38 1.58 -5.20 7.36
N LYS A 39 2.02 -6.37 6.88
CA LYS A 39 3.30 -6.49 6.20
C LYS A 39 3.35 -5.69 4.90
N THR A 40 2.31 -5.76 4.06
CA THR A 40 2.23 -4.95 2.84
C THR A 40 2.25 -3.45 3.16
N LEU A 41 1.59 -3.02 4.24
CA LEU A 41 1.63 -1.63 4.69
C LEU A 41 3.04 -1.20 5.14
N GLU A 42 3.77 -2.07 5.85
CA GLU A 42 5.18 -1.82 6.24
C GLU A 42 6.09 -1.68 5.00
N GLU A 43 5.89 -2.53 3.99
CA GLU A 43 6.63 -2.52 2.71
C GLU A 43 6.38 -1.22 1.90
N LEU A 44 5.33 -0.46 2.18
CA LEU A 44 5.12 0.88 1.58
C LEU A 44 6.21 1.88 1.98
N ALA A 45 6.95 1.62 3.05
CA ALA A 45 8.10 2.44 3.43
C ALA A 45 9.19 2.46 2.34
N ASP A 46 9.46 1.32 1.68
CA ASP A 46 10.42 1.25 0.57
C ASP A 46 9.89 2.02 -0.66
N VAL A 47 8.59 1.93 -0.96
CA VAL A 47 7.95 2.71 -2.04
C VAL A 47 8.10 4.22 -1.79
N CYS A 48 7.83 4.64 -0.55
CA CYS A 48 8.04 6.02 -0.12
C CYS A 48 9.50 6.44 -0.21
N PHE A 49 10.44 5.56 0.16
CA PHE A 49 11.86 5.83 0.01
C PHE A 49 12.24 6.07 -1.45
N GLU A 50 11.82 5.22 -2.38
CA GLU A 50 12.14 5.37 -3.81
C GLU A 50 11.54 6.65 -4.40
N CYS A 51 10.28 6.96 -4.06
CA CYS A 51 9.64 8.21 -4.47
C CYS A 51 10.39 9.44 -3.91
N GLY A 52 10.79 9.38 -2.63
CA GLY A 52 11.51 10.45 -1.96
C GLY A 52 12.92 10.66 -2.53
N ASP A 53 13.65 9.57 -2.80
CA ASP A 53 14.99 9.65 -3.39
C ASP A 53 14.94 10.18 -4.84
N THR A 54 13.94 9.78 -5.61
CA THR A 54 13.68 10.31 -6.95
C THR A 54 13.36 11.80 -6.92
N ALA A 55 12.51 12.25 -5.97
CA ALA A 55 12.20 13.66 -5.78
C ALA A 55 13.45 14.47 -5.37
N LYS A 56 14.25 13.93 -4.45
CA LYS A 56 15.52 14.52 -4.01
C LYS A 56 16.50 14.69 -5.17
N GLY A 57 16.62 13.68 -6.04
CA GLY A 57 17.46 13.74 -7.24
C GLY A 57 17.05 14.82 -8.25
N LYS A 58 15.80 15.30 -8.17
CA LYS A 58 15.27 16.40 -9.01
C LYS A 58 15.33 17.77 -8.32
N GLY A 59 15.84 17.85 -7.09
CA GLY A 59 15.86 19.09 -6.29
C GLY A 59 14.51 19.45 -5.65
N LEU A 60 13.51 18.57 -5.74
CA LEU A 60 12.18 18.72 -5.13
C LEU A 60 12.21 18.24 -3.67
N TYR A 61 12.94 18.93 -2.82
CA TYR A 61 13.19 18.51 -1.45
C TYR A 61 11.96 18.53 -0.55
N THR A 62 11.02 19.45 -0.77
CA THR A 62 9.74 19.47 -0.04
C THR A 62 8.93 18.18 -0.26
N TYR A 63 8.88 17.71 -1.51
CA TYR A 63 8.30 16.41 -1.85
C TYR A 63 9.11 15.25 -1.28
N ALA A 64 10.44 15.29 -1.38
CA ALA A 64 11.32 14.25 -0.84
C ALA A 64 11.08 14.05 0.67
N ARG A 65 11.06 15.14 1.44
CA ARG A 65 10.78 15.12 2.88
C ARG A 65 9.41 14.54 3.18
N SER A 66 8.38 14.94 2.42
CA SER A 66 7.03 14.42 2.60
C SER A 66 7.00 12.90 2.41
N TYR A 67 7.61 12.39 1.34
CA TYR A 67 7.72 10.94 1.12
C TYR A 67 8.51 10.23 2.21
N PHE A 68 9.64 10.77 2.64
CA PHE A 68 10.42 10.19 3.72
C PHE A 68 9.64 10.13 5.05
N ASN A 69 8.92 11.21 5.39
CA ASN A 69 8.06 11.23 6.57
C ASN A 69 6.96 10.17 6.47
N TYR A 70 6.29 10.03 5.32
CA TYR A 70 5.31 8.96 5.12
C TYR A 70 5.94 7.58 5.24
N GLY A 71 7.13 7.37 4.70
CA GLY A 71 7.84 6.11 4.85
C GLY A 71 8.13 5.75 6.31
N LEU A 72 8.52 6.74 7.13
CA LEU A 72 8.71 6.54 8.59
C LEU A 72 7.40 6.30 9.34
N MET A 73 6.26 6.67 8.77
CA MET A 73 4.95 6.37 9.33
C MET A 73 4.48 4.93 9.03
N TYR A 74 5.08 4.28 8.04
CA TYR A 74 4.89 2.85 7.74
C TYR A 74 5.91 1.98 8.47
N ASP A 75 7.19 2.35 8.40
CA ASP A 75 8.29 1.72 9.12
C ASP A 75 9.11 2.79 9.87
N PRO A 76 8.87 2.99 11.17
CA PRO A 76 9.61 3.96 11.99
C PRO A 76 11.11 3.68 12.08
N ASP A 77 11.55 2.44 11.83
CA ASP A 77 12.95 2.01 11.88
C ASP A 77 13.60 1.96 10.48
N HIS A 78 12.93 2.45 9.44
CA HIS A 78 13.37 2.32 8.04
C HIS A 78 14.76 2.93 7.81
N LYS A 79 15.77 2.05 7.74
CA LYS A 79 17.20 2.42 7.80
C LYS A 79 17.60 3.38 6.69
N LYS A 80 17.11 3.17 5.46
CA LYS A 80 17.47 4.02 4.31
C LYS A 80 16.93 5.43 4.45
N ILE A 81 15.69 5.57 4.95
CA ILE A 81 15.07 6.88 5.16
C ILE A 81 15.75 7.60 6.33
N ARG A 82 15.90 6.93 7.47
CA ARG A 82 16.60 7.48 8.65
C ARG A 82 17.99 7.99 8.27
N LYS A 83 18.78 7.19 7.55
CA LYS A 83 20.10 7.59 7.05
C LYS A 83 20.02 8.79 6.10
N THR A 84 19.09 8.79 5.15
CA THR A 84 18.95 9.86 4.15
C THR A 84 18.53 11.19 4.77
N MET A 85 17.72 11.16 5.82
CA MET A 85 17.32 12.34 6.57
C MET A 85 18.35 12.76 7.63
N GLY A 86 19.38 11.95 7.90
CA GLY A 86 20.46 12.25 8.85
C GLY A 86 20.15 11.93 10.33
N TYR A 87 19.27 10.94 10.56
CA TYR A 87 19.08 10.35 11.88
C TYR A 87 20.23 9.40 12.24
N LYS A 88 20.60 9.36 13.51
CA LYS A 88 21.46 8.33 14.10
C LYS A 88 20.76 7.63 15.27
N LYS A 89 21.04 6.34 15.44
CA LYS A 89 20.49 5.55 16.55
C LYS A 89 21.38 5.72 17.78
N LYS A 90 20.85 6.33 18.83
CA LYS A 90 21.51 6.53 20.15
C LYS A 90 20.66 5.89 21.22
N LYS A 91 21.24 5.00 22.03
CA LYS A 91 20.55 4.32 23.15
C LYS A 91 19.22 3.66 22.74
N GLY A 92 19.14 3.14 21.50
CA GLY A 92 17.93 2.50 20.98
C GLY A 92 16.93 3.43 20.28
N GLU A 93 17.11 4.75 20.38
CA GLU A 93 16.22 5.74 19.78
C GLU A 93 16.86 6.43 18.58
N TRP A 94 16.06 6.82 17.60
CA TRP A 94 16.52 7.61 16.46
C TRP A 94 16.48 9.09 16.79
N THR A 95 17.63 9.74 16.78
CA THR A 95 17.75 11.20 16.97
C THR A 95 18.22 11.83 15.67
N LEU A 96 17.56 12.90 15.23
CA LEU A 96 18.02 13.72 14.11
C LEU A 96 19.26 14.49 14.57
N GLU A 97 20.41 14.22 13.97
CA GLU A 97 21.66 14.93 14.32
C GLU A 97 21.97 16.06 13.35
N GLU A 98 21.86 15.76 12.06
CA GLU A 98 22.13 16.71 10.99
C GLU A 98 21.02 16.54 9.95
N ASP A 99 20.29 17.61 9.66
CA ASP A 99 19.23 17.53 8.65
C ASP A 99 19.86 17.52 7.25
N MET A 100 19.94 16.31 6.68
CA MET A 100 20.62 16.08 5.39
C MET A 100 19.77 16.42 4.16
N VAL A 101 18.48 16.75 4.34
CA VAL A 101 17.57 17.10 3.24
C VAL A 101 17.20 18.58 3.35
N PRO A 102 17.49 19.42 2.36
CA PRO A 102 17.13 20.85 2.41
C PRO A 102 15.64 21.09 2.72
N LEU A 103 15.35 22.14 3.48
CA LEU A 103 13.98 22.52 3.82
C LEU A 103 13.20 23.10 2.63
N THR A 104 13.93 23.69 1.67
CA THR A 104 13.37 24.34 0.49
C THR A 104 13.87 23.66 -0.78
N ASP A 105 13.04 23.64 -1.81
CA ASP A 105 13.44 23.11 -3.12
C ASP A 105 14.62 23.89 -3.71
N LYS A 106 15.49 23.20 -4.44
CA LYS A 106 16.55 23.83 -5.24
C LYS A 106 16.30 23.56 -6.71
N ILE A 107 15.29 24.24 -7.25
CA ILE A 107 14.88 24.12 -8.64
C ILE A 107 14.76 25.50 -9.28
N ASN A 108 14.73 25.53 -10.60
CA ASN A 108 14.21 26.69 -11.32
C ASN A 108 12.67 26.63 -11.25
N GLU A 109 12.06 27.66 -10.66
CA GLU A 109 10.62 27.72 -10.43
C GLU A 109 9.81 27.61 -11.73
N ALA A 110 10.30 28.16 -12.84
CA ALA A 110 9.66 28.05 -14.15
C ALA A 110 9.61 26.60 -14.68
N LYS A 111 10.41 25.69 -14.11
CA LYS A 111 10.45 24.26 -14.47
C LYS A 111 9.77 23.36 -13.43
N ARG A 112 9.16 23.91 -12.38
CA ARG A 112 8.57 23.13 -11.28
C ARG A 112 7.55 22.10 -11.79
N ASP A 113 6.62 22.53 -12.63
CA ASP A 113 5.55 21.65 -13.13
C ASP A 113 6.10 20.51 -13.99
N GLU A 114 7.11 20.79 -14.81
CA GLU A 114 7.80 19.79 -15.62
C GLU A 114 8.50 18.75 -14.73
N LEU A 115 9.27 19.20 -13.74
CA LEU A 115 9.97 18.33 -12.80
C LEU A 115 9.01 17.49 -11.97
N THR A 116 7.89 18.09 -11.55
CA THR A 116 6.84 17.39 -10.79
C THR A 116 6.16 16.33 -11.66
N ARG A 117 5.81 16.66 -12.91
CA ARG A 117 5.27 15.66 -13.86
C ARG A 117 6.25 14.53 -14.10
N LYS A 118 7.53 14.84 -14.29
CA LYS A 118 8.57 13.84 -14.48
C LYS A 118 8.75 12.96 -13.24
N LEU A 119 8.65 13.52 -12.03
CA LEU A 119 8.61 12.73 -10.79
C LEU A 119 7.43 11.75 -10.79
N TRP A 120 6.24 12.19 -11.17
CA TRP A 120 5.06 11.32 -11.27
C TRP A 120 5.29 10.18 -12.27
N ILE A 121 5.83 10.46 -13.46
CA ILE A 121 6.12 9.44 -14.47
C ILE A 121 7.20 8.46 -13.98
N ASP A 122 8.33 8.97 -13.48
CA ASP A 122 9.48 8.14 -13.09
C ASP A 122 9.14 7.21 -11.90
N THR A 123 8.14 7.56 -11.09
CA THR A 123 7.68 6.76 -9.94
C THR A 123 6.39 5.98 -10.22
N GLU A 124 5.82 6.08 -11.42
CA GLU A 124 4.52 5.51 -11.75
C GLU A 124 4.47 4.00 -11.54
N THR A 125 5.44 3.28 -12.08
CA THR A 125 5.48 1.82 -12.01
C THR A 125 5.46 1.29 -10.57
N ILE A 126 6.29 1.86 -9.68
CA ILE A 126 6.33 1.39 -8.29
C ILE A 126 5.06 1.76 -7.52
N ARG A 127 4.53 2.96 -7.75
CA ARG A 127 3.28 3.38 -7.12
C ARG A 127 2.08 2.54 -7.57
N GLN A 128 1.97 2.26 -8.87
CA GLN A 128 0.92 1.39 -9.42
C GLN A 128 1.01 -0.03 -8.89
N LYS A 129 2.23 -0.58 -8.80
CA LYS A 129 2.45 -1.90 -8.21
C LYS A 129 1.92 -1.94 -6.77
N ALA A 130 2.32 -0.99 -5.93
CA ALA A 130 1.87 -0.90 -4.54
C ALA A 130 0.34 -0.74 -4.44
N ALA A 131 -0.26 0.12 -5.26
CA ALA A 131 -1.71 0.32 -5.28
C ALA A 131 -2.47 -0.96 -5.69
N ASN A 132 -1.97 -1.69 -6.69
CA ASN A 132 -2.58 -2.93 -7.15
C ASN A 132 -2.48 -4.04 -6.10
N GLU A 133 -1.34 -4.16 -5.40
CA GLU A 133 -1.20 -5.10 -4.28
C GLU A 133 -2.21 -4.79 -3.16
N LEU A 134 -2.41 -3.52 -2.83
CA LEU A 134 -3.39 -3.08 -1.85
C LEU A 134 -4.84 -3.34 -2.29
N LEU A 135 -5.14 -3.21 -3.59
CA LEU A 135 -6.46 -3.52 -4.14
C LEU A 135 -6.87 -4.98 -3.99
N GLU A 136 -5.92 -5.91 -3.94
CA GLU A 136 -6.24 -7.32 -3.70
C GLU A 136 -6.83 -7.54 -2.30
N PHE A 137 -6.37 -6.79 -1.30
CA PHE A 137 -6.94 -6.80 0.04
C PHE A 137 -8.34 -6.18 0.10
N VAL A 138 -8.65 -5.18 -0.74
CA VAL A 138 -10.00 -4.59 -0.80
C VAL A 138 -11.04 -5.63 -1.23
N LYS A 139 -10.63 -6.60 -2.05
CA LYS A 139 -11.49 -7.69 -2.55
C LYS A 139 -11.58 -8.87 -1.58
N ASP A 140 -10.72 -8.92 -0.56
CA ASP A 140 -10.63 -10.04 0.37
C ASP A 140 -11.80 -10.01 1.38
N SER A 141 -12.69 -11.00 1.29
CA SER A 141 -13.85 -11.09 2.18
C SER A 141 -13.51 -11.53 3.60
N GLU A 142 -12.29 -11.99 3.86
CA GLU A 142 -11.83 -12.37 5.20
C GLU A 142 -11.43 -11.14 6.04
N LEU A 143 -11.10 -10.02 5.39
CA LEU A 143 -10.84 -8.75 6.06
C LEU A 143 -12.13 -8.03 6.44
N ASP A 144 -12.11 -7.38 7.62
CA ASP A 144 -13.20 -6.53 8.03
C ASP A 144 -13.33 -5.27 7.14
N LEU A 145 -14.42 -4.51 7.34
CA LEU A 145 -14.65 -3.29 6.55
C LEU A 145 -13.55 -2.23 6.77
N GLN A 146 -13.06 -2.07 8.00
CA GLN A 146 -12.07 -1.05 8.33
C GLN A 146 -10.71 -1.36 7.69
N GLN A 147 -10.30 -2.63 7.68
CA GLN A 147 -9.08 -3.11 7.04
C GLN A 147 -9.12 -2.92 5.53
N ARG A 148 -10.24 -3.25 4.89
CA ARG A 148 -10.42 -3.01 3.46
C ARG A 148 -10.43 -1.53 3.12
N MET A 149 -11.06 -0.70 3.96
CA MET A 149 -11.03 0.76 3.78
C MET A 149 -9.62 1.34 3.95
N LEU A 150 -8.84 0.82 4.90
CA LEU A 150 -7.43 1.19 5.08
C LEU A 150 -6.61 0.84 3.83
N ALA A 151 -6.73 -0.39 3.32
CA ALA A 151 -6.05 -0.80 2.09
C ALA A 151 -6.44 0.09 0.91
N LEU A 152 -7.73 0.39 0.75
CA LEU A 152 -8.24 1.28 -0.30
C LEU A 152 -7.72 2.71 -0.18
N TRP A 153 -7.59 3.24 1.04
CA TRP A 153 -7.00 4.56 1.29
C TRP A 153 -5.58 4.64 0.77
N HIS A 154 -4.75 3.67 1.14
CA HIS A 154 -3.37 3.59 0.70
C HIS A 154 -3.28 3.38 -0.82
N ALA A 155 -4.14 2.56 -1.41
CA ALA A 155 -4.19 2.36 -2.86
C ALA A 155 -4.48 3.69 -3.59
N ALA A 156 -5.48 4.46 -3.13
CA ALA A 156 -5.81 5.77 -3.69
C ALA A 156 -4.71 6.81 -3.51
N ARG A 157 -3.95 6.72 -2.43
CA ARG A 157 -2.81 7.62 -2.19
C ARG A 157 -1.69 7.40 -3.22
N PHE A 158 -1.37 6.13 -3.52
CA PHE A 158 -0.27 5.81 -4.43
C PHE A 158 -0.69 5.91 -5.90
N ASP A 159 -1.92 5.53 -6.26
CA ASP A 159 -2.42 5.61 -7.63
C ASP A 159 -3.83 6.24 -7.71
N PRO A 160 -3.95 7.57 -7.55
CA PRO A 160 -5.25 8.25 -7.48
C PRO A 160 -6.04 8.22 -8.79
N ASN A 161 -5.40 7.89 -9.91
CA ASN A 161 -6.04 7.82 -11.23
C ASN A 161 -6.41 6.38 -11.61
N ASN A 162 -6.16 5.39 -10.75
CA ASN A 162 -6.50 4.01 -11.02
C ASN A 162 -8.02 3.84 -11.09
N ARG A 163 -8.52 3.34 -12.23
CA ARG A 163 -9.97 3.17 -12.45
C ARG A 163 -10.61 2.22 -11.43
N GLU A 164 -9.91 1.16 -11.04
CA GLU A 164 -10.46 0.18 -10.08
C GLU A 164 -10.46 0.74 -8.65
N VAL A 165 -9.45 1.52 -8.27
CA VAL A 165 -9.48 2.28 -7.01
C VAL A 165 -10.65 3.28 -7.00
N LEU A 166 -10.80 4.06 -8.06
CA LEU A 166 -11.90 5.03 -8.18
C LEU A 166 -13.28 4.37 -8.17
N LYS A 167 -13.40 3.16 -8.71
CA LYS A 167 -14.63 2.38 -8.66
C LYS A 167 -14.92 1.89 -7.24
N ALA A 168 -13.90 1.35 -6.56
CA ALA A 168 -14.01 0.84 -5.20
C ALA A 168 -14.37 1.94 -4.18
N THR A 169 -13.82 3.15 -4.35
CA THR A 169 -14.14 4.31 -3.50
C THR A 169 -15.59 4.77 -3.67
N ARG A 170 -16.09 4.84 -4.91
CA ARG A 170 -17.49 5.22 -5.23
C ARG A 170 -18.54 4.21 -4.75
N SER A 171 -18.19 2.93 -4.68
CA SER A 171 -19.11 1.87 -4.20
C SER A 171 -19.28 1.83 -2.68
N SER A 172 -18.48 2.58 -1.91
CA SER A 172 -18.64 2.68 -0.46
C SER A 172 -19.71 3.71 -0.11
N THR A 173 -20.79 3.29 0.55
CA THR A 173 -22.06 4.02 0.75
C THR A 173 -22.00 5.19 1.75
N SER A 174 -20.84 5.80 1.96
CA SER A 174 -20.79 7.12 2.59
C SER A 174 -19.58 7.88 2.10
N GLU A 175 -19.75 8.57 0.98
CA GLU A 175 -18.81 9.58 0.46
C GLU A 175 -18.45 10.63 1.54
N THR A 176 -19.39 10.88 2.48
CA THR A 176 -19.21 11.73 3.66
C THR A 176 -18.28 11.14 4.72
N SER A 177 -18.34 9.82 5.00
CA SER A 177 -17.35 9.17 5.89
C SER A 177 -16.01 8.99 5.18
N TYR A 178 -16.03 8.71 3.88
CA TYR A 178 -14.80 8.57 3.08
C TYR A 178 -14.00 9.87 2.99
N ARG A 179 -14.62 11.07 3.01
CA ARG A 179 -13.89 12.35 2.99
C ARG A 179 -13.52 12.87 4.39
N HIS A 180 -14.32 12.59 5.42
CA HIS A 180 -14.04 13.03 6.80
C HIS A 180 -13.17 12.07 7.62
N GLN A 181 -13.00 10.81 7.20
CA GLN A 181 -12.11 9.82 7.86
C GLN A 181 -10.67 9.81 7.30
N LEU A 182 -10.32 10.72 6.37
CA LEU A 182 -8.99 10.79 5.74
C LEU A 182 -7.96 11.61 6.51
N ASP A 183 -8.41 12.42 7.49
CA ASP A 183 -7.55 13.22 8.36
C ASP A 183 -7.30 12.50 9.70
N ASP A 184 -6.05 12.58 10.19
CA ASP A 184 -5.43 12.23 11.49
C ASP A 184 -5.76 10.87 12.17
N GLN A 185 -7.01 10.40 12.08
CA GLN A 185 -7.50 9.17 12.70
C GLN A 185 -6.92 7.91 12.04
N ALA A 186 -6.73 7.90 10.71
CA ALA A 186 -6.16 6.77 9.99
C ALA A 186 -4.65 6.62 10.24
N ASP A 187 -3.92 7.73 10.41
CA ASP A 187 -2.49 7.69 10.78
C ASP A 187 -2.30 7.13 12.19
N THR A 188 -3.16 7.54 13.12
CA THR A 188 -3.18 7.02 14.49
C THR A 188 -3.57 5.53 14.52
N ASN A 189 -4.63 5.14 13.81
CA ASN A 189 -5.08 3.75 13.75
C ASN A 189 -4.08 2.84 13.02
N ARG A 190 -3.40 3.33 11.97
CA ARG A 190 -2.32 2.59 11.29
C ARG A 190 -1.18 2.28 12.24
N ILE A 191 -0.70 3.27 12.99
CA ILE A 191 0.41 3.08 13.95
C ILE A 191 0.00 2.05 15.01
N VAL A 192 -1.21 2.15 15.56
CA VAL A 192 -1.73 1.21 16.55
C VAL A 192 -1.85 -0.20 15.97
N TRP A 193 -2.31 -0.35 14.72
CA TRP A 193 -2.49 -1.64 14.09
C TRP A 193 -1.18 -2.32 13.68
N ILE A 194 -0.23 -1.60 13.10
CA ILE A 194 1.11 -2.13 12.80
C ILE A 194 1.76 -2.64 14.09
N GLN A 195 1.67 -1.87 15.18
CA GLN A 195 2.22 -2.26 16.47
C GLN A 195 1.49 -3.46 17.10
N ARG A 196 0.16 -3.56 16.98
CA ARG A 196 -0.60 -4.72 17.48
C ARG A 196 -0.32 -5.99 16.68
N ALA A 197 -0.26 -5.88 15.35
CA ALA A 197 0.06 -6.99 14.47
C ALA A 197 1.47 -7.55 14.75
N GLN A 198 2.44 -6.68 15.00
CA GLN A 198 3.80 -7.06 15.42
C GLN A 198 3.84 -7.74 16.81
N LYS A 199 2.90 -7.40 17.71
CA LYS A 199 2.79 -7.97 19.06
C LYS A 199 1.90 -9.22 19.14
N GLY A 200 1.18 -9.57 18.08
CA GLY A 200 0.25 -10.70 18.07
C GLY A 200 -1.02 -10.47 18.90
N GLU A 201 -1.37 -9.20 19.16
CA GLU A 201 -2.57 -8.81 19.90
C GLU A 201 -3.77 -8.71 18.95
N LYS A 202 -4.94 -9.24 19.35
CA LYS A 202 -6.21 -9.15 18.61
C LYS A 202 -6.92 -7.82 18.88
#